data_AF-A0A224YS59-F1
#
_entry.id   AF-A0A224YS59-F1
#
_cell.length_a   1.000
_cell.length_b   1.000
_cell.length_c   1.000
_cell.angle_alpha   90.00
_cell.angle_beta   90.00
_cell.angle_gamma   90.00
#
_symmetry.space_group_name_H-M   'P 1'
#
loop_
_entity.id
_entity.type
_entity.pdbx_description
1 polymer ?
#
loop_
_entity_poly.entity_id
_entity_poly.type
_entity_poly.pdbx_seq_one_letter_code
_entity_poly.pdbx_strand_id
1 'polypeptide(L)'
;MERPHPCHLCPARFENKRQLEIHMLTHTGEKPHECPVCKRHFSRSSEVKRHMRNIHDRAKITTASTVSKAEITMPSNTLTSLHPENAG
;
A
#
# COMPACT_ATOMS: atom_id res chain seq x y z
N MET A 1 10.10 -25.07 -1.17
CA MET A 1 9.18 -23.91 -1.24
C MET A 1 8.05 -24.17 -0.25
N GLU A 2 8.19 -23.74 1.00
CA GLU A 2 7.04 -23.75 1.91
C GLU A 2 6.11 -22.57 1.56
N ARG A 3 4.80 -22.81 1.57
CA ARG A 3 3.76 -21.77 1.42
C ARG A 3 2.89 -21.83 2.67
N PRO A 4 3.39 -21.31 3.81
CA PRO A 4 2.77 -21.49 5.12
C PRO A 4 1.50 -20.66 5.29
N HIS A 5 1.18 -19.75 4.36
CA HIS A 5 0.01 -18.89 4.42
C HIS A 5 -1.09 -19.37 3.45
N PRO A 6 -1.99 -20.28 3.87
CA PRO A 6 -3.11 -20.71 3.04
C PRO A 6 -4.22 -19.65 3.00
N CYS A 7 -4.94 -19.59 1.88
CA CYS A 7 -6.24 -18.96 1.83
C CYS A 7 -7.30 -19.90 2.44
N HIS A 8 -8.27 -19.33 3.16
CA HIS A 8 -9.37 -20.11 3.75
C HIS A 8 -10.61 -20.21 2.85
N LEU A 9 -10.64 -19.46 1.75
CA LEU A 9 -11.75 -19.42 0.79
C LEU A 9 -11.47 -20.20 -0.49
N CYS A 10 -10.21 -20.53 -0.76
CA CYS A 10 -9.80 -21.33 -1.92
C CYS A 10 -8.51 -22.11 -1.64
N PRO A 11 -8.11 -23.07 -2.51
CA PRO A 11 -6.90 -23.88 -2.31
C PRO A 11 -5.56 -23.12 -2.44
N ALA A 12 -5.58 -21.80 -2.70
CA ALA A 12 -4.36 -21.03 -2.91
C ALA A 12 -3.52 -20.94 -1.63
N ARG A 13 -2.19 -21.00 -1.78
CA ARG A 13 -1.23 -20.83 -0.67
C ARG A 13 -0.20 -19.78 -1.04
N PHE A 14 0.38 -19.10 -0.07
CA PHE A 14 1.30 -17.99 -0.29
C PHE A 14 2.55 -18.12 0.57
N GLU A 15 3.63 -17.54 0.07
CA GLU A 15 4.94 -17.58 0.73
C GLU A 15 4.97 -16.72 1.99
N ASN A 16 4.22 -15.61 1.98
CA ASN A 16 4.14 -14.67 3.10
C ASN A 16 2.73 -14.11 3.26
N LYS A 17 2.47 -13.55 4.45
CA LYS A 17 1.18 -12.94 4.81
C LYS A 17 0.76 -11.83 3.84
N ARG A 18 1.69 -10.99 3.39
CA ARG A 18 1.40 -9.89 2.46
C ARG A 18 0.81 -10.37 1.14
N GLN A 19 1.33 -11.47 0.59
CA GLN A 19 0.78 -12.07 -0.62
C GLN A 19 -0.64 -12.63 -0.39
N LEU A 20 -0.88 -13.25 0.78
CA LEU A 20 -2.22 -13.70 1.17
C LEU A 20 -3.20 -12.53 1.32
N GLU A 21 -2.83 -11.45 2.01
CA GLU A 21 -3.67 -10.25 2.19
C GLU A 21 -4.06 -9.62 0.85
N ILE A 22 -3.10 -9.47 -0.07
CA ILE A 22 -3.36 -8.97 -1.43
C ILE A 22 -4.28 -9.93 -2.20
N HIS A 23 -4.14 -11.25 -1.99
CA HIS A 23 -5.04 -12.23 -2.59
C HIS A 23 -6.46 -12.13 -2.02
N MET A 24 -6.63 -11.87 -0.73
CA MET A 24 -7.97 -11.74 -0.13
C MET A 24 -8.81 -10.63 -0.78
N LEU A 25 -8.17 -9.58 -1.34
CA LEU A 25 -8.84 -8.55 -2.12
C LEU A 25 -9.59 -9.11 -3.35
N THR A 26 -9.19 -10.27 -3.87
CA THR A 26 -9.92 -10.93 -4.98
C THR A 26 -11.21 -11.58 -4.52
N HIS A 27 -11.30 -11.95 -3.24
CA HIS A 27 -12.52 -12.48 -2.65
C HIS A 27 -13.46 -11.37 -2.18
N THR A 28 -12.94 -10.30 -1.58
CA THR A 28 -13.76 -9.16 -1.13
C THR A 28 -14.16 -8.23 -2.28
N GLY A 29 -13.42 -8.26 -3.39
CA GLY A 29 -13.59 -7.32 -4.49
C GLY A 29 -13.10 -5.91 -4.16
N GLU A 30 -12.49 -5.71 -3.00
CA GLU A 30 -11.96 -4.42 -2.59
C GLU A 30 -10.80 -3.99 -3.48
N LYS A 31 -10.80 -2.70 -3.77
CA LYS A 31 -9.81 -2.07 -4.65
C LYS A 31 -9.33 -0.77 -4.00
N PRO A 32 -8.45 -0.87 -2.99
CA PRO A 32 -8.07 0.27 -2.15
C PRO A 32 -7.30 1.36 -2.89
N HIS A 33 -6.83 1.10 -4.11
CA HIS A 33 -6.01 2.05 -4.85
C HIS A 33 -6.80 2.71 -5.99
N GLU A 34 -7.07 4.00 -5.85
CA GLU A 34 -7.74 4.82 -6.85
C GLU A 34 -6.75 5.48 -7.82
N CYS A 35 -7.11 5.53 -9.10
CA CYS A 35 -6.51 6.40 -10.09
C CYS A 35 -6.93 7.86 -9.83
N PRO A 36 -6.01 8.79 -9.57
CA PRO A 36 -6.37 10.18 -9.28
C PRO A 36 -6.96 10.92 -10.49
N VAL A 37 -6.72 10.42 -11.72
CA VAL A 37 -7.15 11.05 -12.96
C VAL A 37 -8.56 10.62 -13.37
N CYS A 38 -8.79 9.31 -13.54
CA CYS A 38 -10.07 8.77 -14.01
C CYS A 38 -10.89 8.04 -12.94
N LYS A 39 -10.45 8.05 -11.67
CA LYS A 39 -11.18 7.46 -10.53
C LYS A 39 -11.42 5.95 -10.64
N ARG A 40 -10.67 5.28 -11.51
CA ARG A 40 -10.67 3.82 -11.60
C ARG A 40 -9.93 3.20 -10.42
N HIS A 41 -10.52 2.17 -9.83
CA HIS A 41 -9.98 1.48 -8.67
C HIS A 41 -9.21 0.21 -9.04
N PHE A 42 -8.17 -0.12 -8.27
CA PHE A 42 -7.26 -1.26 -8.45
C PHE A 42 -6.95 -1.94 -7.12
N SER A 43 -6.67 -3.24 -7.16
CA SER A 43 -6.32 -4.02 -5.96
C SER A 43 -4.87 -3.84 -5.54
N ARG A 44 -3.97 -3.41 -6.45
CA ARG A 44 -2.54 -3.17 -6.14
C ARG A 44 -2.06 -1.82 -6.64
N SER A 45 -1.18 -1.18 -5.88
CA SER A 45 -0.54 0.08 -6.26
C SER A 45 0.28 -0.01 -7.56
N SER A 46 0.91 -1.16 -7.83
CA SER A 46 1.65 -1.39 -9.07
C SER A 46 0.73 -1.38 -10.31
N GLU A 47 -0.52 -1.78 -10.16
CA GLU A 47 -1.51 -1.73 -11.24
C GLU A 47 -1.91 -0.29 -11.54
N VAL A 48 -2.08 0.56 -10.52
CA VAL A 48 -2.30 2.00 -10.72
C VAL A 48 -1.13 2.64 -11.47
N LYS A 49 0.12 2.35 -11.08
CA LYS A 49 1.31 2.88 -11.78
C LYS A 49 1.37 2.45 -13.24
N ARG A 50 1.06 1.19 -13.54
CA ARG A 50 0.99 0.69 -14.92
C ARG A 50 -0.15 1.35 -15.68
N HIS A 51 -1.31 1.51 -15.05
CA HIS A 51 -2.45 2.19 -15.63
C HIS A 51 -2.16 3.66 -15.94
N MET A 52 -1.51 4.40 -15.03
CA MET A 52 -1.06 5.77 -15.29
C MET A 52 -0.19 5.81 -16.54
N ARG A 53 0.85 4.97 -16.59
CA ARG A 53 1.81 4.92 -17.70
C ARG A 53 1.18 4.55 -19.04
N ASN A 54 0.16 3.69 -19.06
CA ASN A 54 -0.38 3.18 -20.32
C ASN A 54 -1.60 3.97 -20.81
N ILE A 55 -2.35 4.60 -19.90
CA ILE A 55 -3.65 5.22 -20.21
C ILE A 55 -3.60 6.74 -20.07
N HIS A 56 -2.82 7.28 -19.13
CA HIS A 56 -2.78 8.72 -18.84
C HIS A 56 -1.45 9.39 -19.20
N ASP A 57 -0.40 8.61 -19.43
CA ASP A 57 0.90 9.12 -19.81
C ASP A 57 1.05 9.15 -21.34
N ARG A 58 0.85 10.33 -21.93
CA ARG A 58 1.26 10.63 -23.32
C ARG A 58 2.76 11.02 -23.40
N ALA A 59 3.51 10.92 -22.30
CA ALA A 59 4.83 11.51 -22.13
C ALA A 59 5.89 10.47 -21.75
N LYS A 60 6.20 9.63 -22.75
CA LYS A 60 7.47 8.90 -22.93
C LYS A 60 7.72 7.71 -22.00
N ILE A 61 7.72 6.56 -22.67
CA ILE A 61 8.87 5.64 -22.70
C ILE A 61 10.18 6.46 -22.82
N THR A 62 10.73 6.94 -21.71
CA THR A 62 12.15 7.31 -21.62
C THR A 62 12.64 6.91 -20.24
N THR A 63 13.26 5.74 -20.21
CA THR A 63 14.49 5.44 -19.48
C THR A 63 14.90 6.39 -18.35
N ALA A 64 15.04 5.79 -17.16
CA ALA A 64 15.73 6.30 -15.98
C ALA A 64 15.00 7.39 -15.16
N SER A 65 14.42 6.96 -14.04
CA SER A 65 14.47 7.76 -12.81
C SER A 65 14.58 6.82 -11.62
N THR A 66 15.72 6.97 -10.96
CA THR A 66 16.13 6.36 -9.71
C THR A 66 15.07 6.56 -8.64
N VAL A 67 14.93 5.55 -7.79
CA VAL A 67 14.03 5.50 -6.64
C VAL A 67 14.24 6.73 -5.75
N SER A 68 13.23 7.60 -5.64
CA SER A 68 13.09 8.47 -4.47
C SER A 68 12.11 7.82 -3.50
N LYS A 69 12.64 7.24 -2.43
CA LYS A 69 11.87 6.73 -1.29
C LYS A 69 11.49 7.95 -0.44
N ALA A 70 10.28 8.46 -0.60
CA ALA A 70 9.70 9.39 0.35
C ALA A 70 9.14 8.59 1.53
N GLU A 71 9.85 8.61 2.66
CA GLU A 71 9.30 8.19 3.95
C GLU A 71 8.36 9.29 4.45
N ILE A 72 7.06 9.01 4.45
CA ILE A 72 6.07 9.85 5.14
C ILE A 72 6.09 9.40 6.61
N THR A 73 6.95 10.04 7.42
CA THR A 73 6.85 9.94 8.87
C THR A 73 5.74 10.89 9.33
N MET A 74 4.68 10.36 9.92
CA MET A 74 3.70 11.16 10.66
C MET A 74 4.36 11.72 11.93
N PRO A 75 4.14 12.99 12.32
CA PRO A 75 4.69 13.50 13.57
C PRO A 75 3.95 12.88 14.77
N SER A 76 4.67 12.13 15.60
CA SER A 76 4.22 11.71 16.92
C SER A 76 4.13 12.92 17.84
N ASN A 77 2.92 13.23 18.25
CA ASN A 77 2.58 14.22 19.27
C ASN A 77 2.77 13.61 20.66
N THR A 78 3.83 14.01 21.37
CA THR A 78 4.04 13.64 22.78
C THR A 78 3.30 14.62 23.68
N LEU A 79 2.31 14.10 24.42
CA LEU A 79 1.63 14.82 25.51
C LEU A 79 2.55 14.83 26.73
N THR A 80 3.17 15.96 27.06
CA THR A 80 3.94 16.10 28.31
C THR A 80 2.97 16.29 29.48
N SER A 81 2.78 15.24 30.28
CA SER A 81 2.23 15.35 31.63
C SER A 81 3.24 16.05 32.54
N LEU A 82 2.93 17.25 33.02
CA LEU A 82 3.61 17.86 34.16
C LEU A 82 2.91 17.44 35.45
N HIS A 83 3.64 16.74 36.32
CA HIS A 83 3.29 16.53 37.72
C HIS A 83 3.36 17.87 38.48
N PRO A 84 2.51 18.10 39.50
CA PRO A 84 2.64 19.24 40.39
C PRO A 84 3.60 18.91 41.55
N GLU A 85 4.60 19.75 41.77
CA GLU A 85 5.42 19.73 42.98
C GLU A 85 5.16 21.04 43.75
N ASN A 86 4.51 20.89 44.89
CA ASN A 86 4.24 21.92 45.87
C ASN A 86 5.29 21.81 46.97
N ALA A 87 6.07 22.87 47.25
CA ALA A 87 6.70 23.14 48.55
C ALA A 87 7.37 24.52 48.55
N GLY A 88 6.96 25.38 49.49
CA GLY A 88 7.59 26.67 49.80
C GLY A 88 6.62 27.64 50.44
#